data_AF-A0A3N4JMK9-F1
#
_entry.id   AF-A0A3N4JMK9-F1
#
_cell.length_a   1.000
_cell.length_b   1.000
_cell.length_c   1.000
_cell.angle_alpha   90.00
_cell.angle_beta   90.00
_cell.angle_gamma   90.00
#
_symmetry.space_group_name_H-M   'P 1'
#
loop_
_entity.id
_entity.type
_entity.pdbx_description
1 polymer ?
#
loop_
_entity_poly.entity_id
_entity_poly.type
_entity_poly.pdbx_seq_one_letter_code
_entity_poly.pdbx_strand_id
1 'polypeptide(L)'
;MPNLPAIGHGRQLIQILQQTLQRMQQAMQQQGQQLVKIGQQITCLDHNNFAKLLNSSVNHSDTHLEILHNINNQPVQGSPATGTNVGALSGPQLNTLLVQLSLPVNGTVIEHRKWFIKHIGLRSTLT
;
A
#
# COMPACT_ATOMS: atom_id res chain seq x y z
N MET A 1 -53.40 39.74 16.86
CA MET A 1 -51.95 40.04 16.88
C MET A 1 -51.23 38.99 16.04
N PRO A 2 -50.45 39.37 15.01
CA PRO A 2 -49.86 38.41 14.09
C PRO A 2 -48.57 37.79 14.65
N ASN A 3 -48.49 36.47 14.64
CA ASN A 3 -47.38 35.65 15.10
C ASN A 3 -46.20 35.71 14.10
N LEU A 4 -45.39 36.77 14.19
CA LEU A 4 -44.28 37.05 13.26
C LEU A 4 -42.88 36.45 13.56
N PRO A 5 -42.57 35.74 14.67
CA PRO A 5 -41.25 35.13 14.84
C PRO A 5 -41.10 33.71 14.26
N ALA A 6 -42.19 33.01 13.91
CA ALA A 6 -42.10 31.60 13.49
C ALA A 6 -41.44 31.39 12.11
N ILE A 7 -41.54 32.37 11.20
CA ILE A 7 -41.11 32.24 9.79
C ILE A 7 -39.57 32.44 9.63
N GLY A 8 -38.94 33.23 10.50
CA GLY A 8 -37.48 33.43 10.48
C GLY A 8 -36.69 32.20 10.93
N HIS A 9 -37.15 31.55 12.01
CA HIS A 9 -36.52 30.34 12.55
C HIS A 9 -36.63 29.15 11.58
N GLY A 10 -37.75 28.99 10.87
CA GLY A 10 -37.92 27.94 9.87
C GLY A 10 -36.94 28.04 8.70
N ARG A 11 -36.62 29.25 8.23
CA ARG A 11 -35.63 29.46 7.15
C ARG A 11 -34.20 29.15 7.59
N GLN A 12 -33.82 29.52 8.81
CA GLN A 12 -32.52 29.16 9.37
C GLN A 12 -32.38 27.65 9.56
N LEU A 13 -33.44 26.98 10.02
CA LEU A 13 -33.46 25.53 10.21
C LEU A 13 -33.28 24.79 8.87
N ILE A 14 -33.93 25.25 7.81
CA ILE A 14 -33.76 24.70 6.45
C ILE A 14 -32.32 24.90 5.94
N GLN A 15 -31.70 26.05 6.18
CA GLN A 15 -30.31 26.30 5.78
C GLN A 15 -29.33 25.38 6.53
N ILE A 16 -29.53 25.21 7.83
CA ILE A 16 -28.70 24.29 8.65
C ILE A 16 -28.87 22.85 8.16
N LEU A 17 -30.09 22.42 7.86
CA LEU A 17 -30.38 21.10 7.30
C LEU A 17 -29.68 20.86 5.96
N GLN A 18 -29.75 21.83 5.03
CA GLN A 18 -29.07 21.71 3.73
C GLN A 18 -27.55 21.62 3.88
N GLN A 19 -26.96 22.46 4.74
CA GLN A 19 -25.52 22.43 4.99
C GLN A 19 -25.08 21.12 5.66
N THR A 20 -25.92 20.58 6.55
CA THR A 20 -25.67 19.30 7.22
C THR A 20 -25.73 18.15 6.23
N LEU A 21 -26.73 18.12 5.36
CA LEU A 21 -26.86 17.11 4.31
C LEU A 21 -25.68 17.12 3.32
N GLN A 22 -25.22 18.31 2.90
CA GLN A 22 -24.03 18.42 2.04
C GLN A 22 -22.77 17.88 2.73
N ARG A 23 -22.53 18.25 3.99
CA ARG A 23 -21.39 17.72 4.76
C ARG A 23 -21.47 16.22 4.94
N MET A 24 -22.67 15.69 5.21
CA MET A 24 -22.90 14.26 5.37
C MET A 24 -22.65 13.51 4.06
N GLN A 25 -23.08 14.06 2.92
CA GLN A 25 -22.82 13.47 1.61
C GLN A 25 -21.32 13.45 1.28
N GLN A 26 -20.60 14.54 1.56
CA GLN A 26 -19.14 14.60 1.40
C GLN A 26 -18.43 13.60 2.32
N ALA A 27 -18.84 13.50 3.58
CA ALA A 27 -18.27 12.54 4.53
C ALA A 27 -18.50 11.10 4.08
N MET A 28 -19.70 10.76 3.59
CA MET A 28 -19.99 9.42 3.05
C MET A 28 -19.15 9.10 1.81
N GLN A 29 -18.93 10.06 0.91
CA GLN A 29 -18.06 9.86 -0.26
C GLN A 29 -16.60 9.62 0.15
N GLN A 30 -16.08 10.40 1.09
CA GLN A 30 -14.74 10.23 1.63
C GLN A 30 -14.58 8.87 2.33
N GLN A 31 -15.57 8.46 3.12
CA GLN A 31 -15.59 7.18 3.79
C GLN A 31 -15.63 6.01 2.79
N GLY A 32 -16.45 6.12 1.74
CA GLY A 32 -16.49 5.12 0.66
C GLY A 32 -15.14 4.94 -0.02
N GLN A 33 -14.44 6.05 -0.34
CA GLN A 33 -13.10 5.99 -0.93
C GLN A 33 -12.06 5.38 0.02
N GLN A 34 -12.15 5.68 1.32
CA GLN A 34 -11.26 5.07 2.32
C GLN A 34 -11.47 3.56 2.42
N LEU A 35 -12.72 3.08 2.43
CA LEU A 35 -13.02 1.65 2.46
C LEU A 35 -12.48 0.91 1.24
N VAL A 36 -12.59 1.50 0.04
CA VAL A 36 -12.00 0.93 -1.17
C VAL A 36 -10.47 0.83 -1.06
N LYS A 37 -9.81 1.88 -0.55
CA LYS A 37 -8.36 1.87 -0.32
C LYS A 37 -7.93 0.79 0.68
N ILE A 38 -8.67 0.64 1.78
CA ILE A 38 -8.40 -0.40 2.78
C ILE A 38 -8.56 -1.79 2.15
N GLY A 39 -9.62 -2.00 1.36
CA GLY A 39 -9.82 -3.25 0.63
C GLY A 39 -8.63 -3.60 -0.28
N GLN A 40 -8.14 -2.63 -1.05
CA GLN A 40 -6.97 -2.81 -1.91
C GLN A 40 -5.69 -3.12 -1.10
N GLN A 41 -5.52 -2.47 0.05
CA GLN A 41 -4.38 -2.73 0.95
C GLN A 41 -4.42 -4.15 1.53
N ILE A 42 -5.60 -4.65 1.92
CA ILE A 42 -5.77 -6.02 2.41
C ILE A 42 -5.39 -7.02 1.31
N THR A 43 -5.91 -6.85 0.09
CA THR A 43 -5.56 -7.74 -1.03
C THR A 43 -4.05 -7.73 -1.34
N CYS A 44 -3.42 -6.56 -1.30
CA CYS A 44 -1.97 -6.44 -1.47
C CYS A 44 -1.20 -7.17 -0.37
N LEU A 45 -1.63 -7.03 0.89
CA LEU A 45 -1.03 -7.74 2.02
C LEU A 45 -1.14 -9.26 1.86
N ASP A 46 -2.30 -9.77 1.45
CA ASP A 46 -2.52 -11.20 1.23
C ASP A 46 -1.64 -11.75 0.11
N HIS A 47 -1.58 -11.07 -1.04
CA HIS A 47 -0.66 -11.42 -2.13
C HIS A 47 0.80 -11.42 -1.67
N ASN A 48 1.22 -10.38 -0.97
CA ASN A 48 2.59 -10.27 -0.49
C ASN A 48 2.94 -11.33 0.55
N ASN A 49 2.01 -11.69 1.43
CA ASN A 49 2.21 -12.76 2.40
C ASN A 49 2.35 -14.11 1.71
N PHE A 50 1.53 -14.38 0.70
CA PHE A 50 1.62 -15.61 -0.09
C PHE A 50 2.94 -15.68 -0.89
N ALA A 51 3.31 -14.59 -1.58
CA ALA A 51 4.58 -14.50 -2.30
C ALA A 51 5.78 -14.73 -1.37
N LYS A 52 5.79 -14.10 -0.17
CA LYS A 52 6.84 -14.29 0.84
C LYS A 52 6.91 -15.72 1.33
N LEU A 53 5.77 -16.38 1.53
CA LEU A 53 5.73 -17.79 1.93
C LEU A 53 6.38 -18.66 0.86
N LEU A 54 6.01 -18.48 -0.41
CA LEU A 54 6.59 -19.23 -1.53
C LEU A 54 8.09 -18.94 -1.67
N ASN A 55 8.51 -17.68 -1.63
CA ASN A 55 9.91 -17.27 -1.69
C ASN A 55 10.74 -17.84 -0.52
N SER A 56 10.13 -18.04 0.65
CA SER A 56 10.81 -18.63 1.81
C SER A 56 11.10 -20.12 1.69
N SER A 57 10.36 -20.80 0.80
CA SER A 57 10.55 -22.21 0.47
C SER A 57 11.62 -22.43 -0.60
N VAL A 58 12.03 -21.37 -1.31
CA VAL A 58 13.10 -21.44 -2.31
C VAL A 58 14.42 -21.81 -1.64
N ASN A 59 15.08 -22.82 -2.19
CA ASN A 59 16.33 -23.40 -1.71
C ASN A 59 17.43 -23.47 -2.78
N HIS A 60 17.15 -23.03 -4.01
CA HIS A 60 18.12 -22.90 -5.10
C HIS A 60 18.07 -21.48 -5.67
N SER A 61 19.25 -20.96 -6.04
CA SER A 61 19.40 -19.57 -6.50
C SER A 61 18.69 -19.29 -7.83
N ASP A 62 18.49 -20.31 -8.67
CA ASP A 62 17.86 -20.17 -9.99
C ASP A 62 16.35 -20.47 -9.99
N THR A 63 15.78 -20.84 -8.84
CA THR A 63 14.34 -21.00 -8.72
C THR A 63 13.63 -19.66 -8.85
N HIS A 64 12.47 -19.68 -9.52
CA HIS A 64 11.67 -18.49 -9.71
C HIS A 64 11.17 -17.91 -8.38
N LEU A 65 11.25 -16.59 -8.24
CA LEU A 65 10.69 -15.85 -7.11
C LEU A 65 9.34 -15.26 -7.49
N GLU A 66 8.38 -15.40 -6.60
CA GLU A 66 7.09 -14.75 -6.70
C GLU A 66 7.23 -13.24 -6.48
N ILE A 67 6.57 -12.47 -7.35
CA ILE A 67 6.65 -11.03 -7.39
C ILE A 67 5.76 -10.42 -6.30
N LEU A 68 6.32 -9.47 -5.55
CA LEU A 68 5.55 -8.68 -4.58
C LEU A 68 4.80 -7.53 -5.28
N HIS A 69 3.73 -7.09 -4.65
CA HIS A 69 2.93 -5.94 -5.03
C HIS A 69 3.27 -4.71 -4.17
N ASN A 70 3.20 -3.53 -4.78
CA ASN A 70 3.35 -2.23 -4.11
C ASN A 70 2.07 -1.80 -3.39
N ILE A 71 2.09 -0.64 -2.74
CA ILE A 71 0.94 -0.07 -2.00
C ILE A 71 -0.32 0.18 -2.85
N ASN A 72 -0.17 0.24 -4.18
CA ASN A 72 -1.26 0.37 -5.14
C ASN A 72 -1.74 -0.98 -5.68
N ASN A 73 -1.33 -2.09 -5.04
CA ASN A 73 -1.59 -3.46 -5.46
C ASN A 73 -1.11 -3.79 -6.88
N GLN A 74 0.00 -3.18 -7.31
CA GLN A 74 0.62 -3.45 -8.62
C GLN A 74 1.93 -4.22 -8.44
N PRO A 75 2.26 -5.16 -9.35
CA PRO A 75 3.55 -5.85 -9.32
C PRO A 75 4.72 -4.87 -9.30
N VAL A 76 5.66 -5.09 -8.38
CA VAL A 76 6.87 -4.25 -8.24
C VAL A 76 7.74 -4.40 -9.48
N GLN A 77 7.96 -3.27 -10.16
CA GLN A 77 8.67 -3.22 -11.43
C GLN A 77 10.16 -3.43 -11.21
N GLY A 78 10.77 -4.24 -12.08
CA GLY A 78 12.18 -4.62 -11.98
C GLY A 78 12.47 -5.63 -10.87
N SER A 79 11.45 -6.31 -10.35
CA SER A 79 11.66 -7.38 -9.36
C SER A 79 12.54 -8.49 -9.95
N PRO A 80 13.55 -8.97 -9.20
CA PRO A 80 14.41 -10.06 -9.66
C PRO A 80 13.60 -11.35 -9.79
N ALA A 81 13.80 -12.07 -10.90
CA ALA A 81 13.07 -13.31 -11.16
C ALA A 81 13.59 -14.50 -10.36
N THR A 82 14.81 -14.43 -9.82
CA THR A 82 15.50 -15.52 -9.12
C THR A 82 16.42 -14.99 -8.01
N GLY A 83 16.85 -15.85 -7.08
CA GLY A 83 17.86 -15.51 -6.06
C GLY A 83 19.18 -15.02 -6.67
N THR A 84 19.63 -15.64 -7.76
CA THR A 84 20.81 -15.20 -8.53
C THR A 84 20.63 -13.75 -9.02
N ASN A 85 19.45 -13.39 -9.53
CA ASN A 85 19.17 -12.01 -9.94
C ASN A 85 19.12 -11.05 -8.75
N VAL A 86 18.65 -11.50 -7.57
CA VAL A 86 18.72 -10.69 -6.33
C VAL A 86 20.18 -10.34 -6.07
N GLY A 87 21.09 -11.32 -6.06
CA GLY A 87 22.53 -11.11 -5.86
C GLY A 87 23.16 -10.11 -6.84
N ALA A 88 22.71 -10.12 -8.09
CA ALA A 88 23.21 -9.24 -9.15
C ALA A 88 22.68 -7.79 -9.12
N LEU A 89 21.70 -7.46 -8.27
CA LEU A 89 21.14 -6.10 -8.21
C LEU A 89 22.21 -5.06 -7.83
N SER A 90 22.27 -3.97 -8.59
CA SER A 90 23.06 -2.78 -8.25
C SER A 90 22.41 -1.96 -7.12
N GLY A 91 23.19 -1.09 -6.47
CA GLY A 91 22.68 -0.17 -5.44
C GLY A 91 21.48 0.68 -5.91
N PRO A 92 21.54 1.33 -7.08
CA PRO A 92 20.40 2.07 -7.63
C PRO A 92 19.15 1.20 -7.83
N GLN A 93 19.31 -0.02 -8.36
CA GLN A 93 18.18 -0.95 -8.54
C GLN A 93 17.55 -1.36 -7.20
N LEU A 94 18.38 -1.66 -6.19
CA LEU A 94 17.90 -1.94 -4.83
C LEU A 94 17.12 -0.76 -4.25
N ASN A 95 17.64 0.47 -4.38
CA ASN A 95 16.93 1.68 -3.92
C ASN A 95 15.56 1.83 -4.59
N THR A 96 15.48 1.63 -5.91
CA THR A 96 14.21 1.68 -6.65
C THR A 96 13.22 0.63 -6.14
N LEU A 97 13.68 -0.59 -5.84
CA LEU A 97 12.83 -1.66 -5.30
C LEU A 97 12.36 -1.35 -3.88
N LEU A 98 13.25 -0.86 -3.02
CA LEU A 98 12.93 -0.48 -1.65
C LEU A 98 11.90 0.66 -1.61
N VAL A 99 12.04 1.69 -2.46
CA VAL A 99 11.06 2.78 -2.57
C VAL A 99 9.68 2.26 -2.98
N GLN A 100 9.61 1.39 -4.00
CA GLN A 100 8.34 0.80 -4.42
C GLN A 100 7.66 -0.03 -3.32
N LEU A 101 8.47 -0.69 -2.48
CA LEU A 101 8.00 -1.47 -1.32
C LEU A 101 7.77 -0.61 -0.07
N SER A 102 7.95 0.71 -0.15
CA SER A 102 7.88 1.63 1.00
C SER A 102 8.80 1.24 2.15
N LEU A 103 10.00 0.76 1.81
CA LEU A 103 11.04 0.37 2.75
C LEU A 103 12.09 1.47 2.92
N PRO A 104 12.84 1.48 4.04
CA PRO A 104 13.90 2.44 4.27
C PRO A 104 15.01 2.32 3.22
N VAL A 105 15.51 3.46 2.74
CA VAL A 105 16.64 3.58 1.80
C VAL A 105 17.85 4.32 2.38
N ASN A 106 17.80 4.65 3.66
CA ASN A 106 18.98 5.09 4.40
C ASN A 106 19.92 3.89 4.61
N GLY A 107 21.24 4.08 4.56
CA GLY A 107 22.21 3.00 4.80
C GLY A 107 22.95 2.54 3.55
N THR A 108 23.73 1.49 3.72
CA THR A 108 24.63 0.92 2.72
C THR A 108 23.91 -0.05 1.79
N VAL A 109 24.49 -0.30 0.60
CA VAL A 109 23.96 -1.29 -0.36
C VAL A 109 23.82 -2.69 0.26
N ILE A 110 24.70 -3.05 1.19
CA ILE A 110 24.65 -4.34 1.91
C ILE A 110 23.42 -4.39 2.82
N GLU A 111 23.15 -3.32 3.56
CA GLU A 111 21.96 -3.23 4.42
C GLU A 111 20.68 -3.23 3.60
N HIS A 112 20.65 -2.48 2.50
CA HIS A 112 19.54 -2.46 1.55
C HIS A 112 19.24 -3.84 1.00
N ARG A 113 20.27 -4.57 0.57
CA ARG A 113 20.15 -5.95 0.11
C ARG A 113 19.59 -6.85 1.20
N LYS A 114 20.09 -6.74 2.43
CA LYS A 114 19.60 -7.53 3.57
C LYS A 114 18.14 -7.24 3.88
N TRP A 115 17.73 -5.97 3.87
CA TRP A 115 16.33 -5.58 4.07
C TRP A 115 15.43 -6.08 2.96
N PHE A 116 15.89 -5.98 1.70
CA PHE A 116 15.16 -6.48 0.55
C PHE A 116 14.97 -8.00 0.63
N ILE A 117 16.04 -8.77 0.81
CA ILE A 117 16.01 -10.25 0.97
C ILE A 117 15.05 -10.65 2.08
N LYS A 118 15.19 -10.02 3.26
CA LYS A 118 14.30 -10.29 4.40
C LYS A 118 12.85 -9.96 4.06
N HIS A 119 12.59 -8.86 3.37
CA HIS A 119 11.23 -8.44 3.05
C HIS A 119 10.55 -9.35 2.04
N ILE A 120 11.25 -9.81 1.01
CA ILE A 120 10.71 -10.72 0.00
C ILE A 120 10.57 -12.17 0.49
N GLY A 121 11.04 -12.46 1.70
CA GLY A 121 10.93 -13.78 2.33
C GLY A 121 12.06 -14.74 1.96
N LEU A 122 13.10 -14.31 1.24
CA LEU A 122 14.18 -15.19 0.78
C LEU A 122 15.14 -15.53 1.94
N ARG A 123 15.62 -16.77 1.97
CA ARG A 123 16.65 -17.20 2.93
C ARG A 123 18.01 -16.62 2.52
N SER A 124 18.70 -15.98 3.47
CA SER A 124 19.97 -15.27 3.24
C SER A 124 21.15 -16.14 2.77
N THR A 125 20.98 -17.46 2.68
CA THR A 125 22.01 -18.43 2.26
C THR A 125 22.10 -18.60 0.74
N LEU A 126 21.24 -17.92 -0.04
CA LEU A 126 21.11 -18.09 -1.49
C LEU A 126 21.70 -16.94 -2.32
N THR A 127 22.49 -16.07 -1.68
CA THR A 127 23.17 -14.92 -2.30
C THR A 127 24.67 -15.06 -2.20
#